data_AF-A0A952KBJ4-F1
#
_entry.id   AF-A0A952KBJ4-F1
#
_cell.length_a   1.000
_cell.length_b   1.000
_cell.length_c   1.000
_cell.angle_alpha   90.00
_cell.angle_beta   90.00
_cell.angle_gamma   90.00
#
_symmetry.space_group_name_H-M   'P 1'
#
loop_
_entity.id
_entity.type
_entity.pdbx_description
1 polymer ?
#
loop_
_entity_poly.entity_id
_entity_poly.type
_entity_poly.pdbx_seq_one_letter_code
_entity_poly.pdbx_strand_id
1 'polypeptide(L)'
;AEVLIQAHIAQARMLVIATPDTLDVRQIVATARALNPGIETVVRTHNEAEARLLDNEKAGKVFLGEHELAQSMTRHVLERAAATATPAATH
;
A
#
# COMPACT_ATOMS: atom_id res chain seq x y z
N ALA A 1 -19.64 0.44 -10.14
CA ALA A 1 -18.79 -0.09 -11.23
C ALA A 1 -18.45 0.96 -12.29
N GLU A 2 -19.34 1.90 -12.61
CA GLU A 2 -19.16 2.90 -13.68
C GLU A 2 -17.80 3.62 -13.67
N VAL A 3 -17.37 4.14 -12.52
CA VAL A 3 -16.06 4.82 -12.39
C VAL A 3 -14.87 3.91 -12.74
N LEU A 4 -14.91 2.63 -12.33
CA LEU A 4 -13.84 1.67 -12.64
C LEU A 4 -13.82 1.32 -14.14
N ILE A 5 -14.99 1.27 -14.77
CA ILE A 5 -15.11 1.02 -16.21
C ILE A 5 -14.53 2.20 -16.99
N GLN A 6 -14.88 3.44 -16.62
CA GLN A 6 -14.34 4.66 -17.24
C GLN A 6 -12.82 4.78 -17.03
N ALA A 7 -12.31 4.27 -15.91
CA ALA A 7 -10.88 4.17 -15.64
C ALA A 7 -10.15 3.06 -16.45
N HIS A 8 -10.83 2.39 -17.38
CA HIS A 8 -10.27 1.32 -18.22
C HIS A 8 -9.66 0.17 -17.40
N ILE A 9 -10.30 -0.19 -16.28
CA ILE A 9 -9.77 -1.18 -15.34
C ILE A 9 -9.54 -2.58 -15.96
N ALA A 10 -10.27 -2.92 -17.02
CA ALA A 10 -10.11 -4.16 -17.78
C ALA A 10 -8.70 -4.34 -18.37
N GLN A 11 -7.99 -3.23 -18.63
CA GLN A 11 -6.63 -3.23 -19.20
C GLN A 11 -5.56 -2.81 -18.17
N ALA A 12 -5.98 -2.44 -16.96
CA ALA A 12 -5.06 -2.01 -15.91
C ALA A 12 -4.26 -3.19 -15.36
N ARG A 13 -2.99 -2.94 -15.00
CA ARG A 13 -2.15 -3.94 -14.30
C ARG A 13 -2.30 -3.87 -12.79
N MET A 14 -2.61 -2.69 -12.24
CA MET A 14 -2.66 -2.44 -10.82
C MET A 14 -3.76 -1.44 -10.47
N LEU A 15 -4.45 -1.70 -9.35
CA LEU A 15 -5.38 -0.79 -8.69
C LEU A 15 -4.79 -0.41 -7.32
N VAL A 16 -4.58 0.89 -7.10
CA VAL A 16 -4.11 1.44 -5.82
C VAL A 16 -5.26 2.14 -5.10
N ILE A 17 -5.59 1.69 -3.89
CA ILE A 17 -6.62 2.29 -3.04
C ILE A 17 -5.93 2.97 -1.87
N ALA A 18 -5.84 4.30 -1.92
CA ALA A 18 -5.13 5.12 -0.94
C ALA A 18 -6.07 6.11 -0.20
N THR A 19 -7.34 5.75 -0.08
CA THR A 19 -8.36 6.58 0.59
C THR A 19 -8.20 6.52 2.12
N PRO A 20 -8.50 7.62 2.83
CA PRO A 20 -8.49 7.61 4.30
C PRO A 20 -9.65 6.81 4.89
N ASP A 21 -10.79 6.80 4.19
CA ASP A 21 -11.95 5.99 4.54
C ASP A 21 -11.90 4.66 3.79
N THR A 22 -12.05 3.59 4.53
CA THR A 22 -11.79 2.22 4.11
C THR A 22 -13.04 1.36 4.02
N LEU A 23 -14.20 1.95 4.36
CA LEU A 23 -15.50 1.26 4.41
C LEU A 23 -15.87 0.51 3.10
N ASP A 24 -15.38 0.97 1.94
CA ASP A 24 -15.74 0.40 0.63
C ASP A 24 -14.62 -0.34 -0.10
N VAL A 25 -13.42 -0.48 0.50
CA VAL A 25 -12.25 -1.09 -0.19
C VAL A 25 -12.59 -2.49 -0.71
N ARG A 26 -13.25 -3.32 0.11
CA ARG A 26 -13.63 -4.69 -0.26
C ARG A 26 -14.53 -4.73 -1.47
N GLN A 27 -15.52 -3.85 -1.53
CA GLN A 27 -16.44 -3.78 -2.66
C GLN A 27 -15.74 -3.29 -3.92
N ILE A 28 -14.82 -2.32 -3.79
CA ILE A 28 -13.99 -1.84 -4.90
C ILE A 28 -13.13 -2.98 -5.45
N VAL A 29 -12.43 -3.73 -4.58
CA VAL A 29 -11.59 -4.87 -4.96
C VAL A 29 -12.41 -5.97 -5.62
N ALA A 30 -13.56 -6.33 -5.05
CA ALA A 30 -14.45 -7.34 -5.62
C ALA A 30 -14.94 -6.93 -7.02
N THR A 31 -15.35 -5.67 -7.19
CA THR A 31 -15.78 -5.13 -8.48
C THR A 31 -14.64 -5.09 -9.49
N ALA A 32 -13.45 -4.67 -9.07
CA ALA A 32 -12.26 -4.63 -9.92
C ALA A 32 -11.87 -6.03 -10.41
N ARG A 33 -11.87 -7.03 -9.52
CA ARG A 33 -11.58 -8.44 -9.87
C ARG A 33 -12.65 -9.05 -10.77
N ALA A 34 -13.91 -8.67 -10.62
CA ALA A 34 -14.98 -9.11 -11.52
C ALA A 34 -14.78 -8.59 -12.95
N LEU A 35 -14.23 -7.38 -13.10
CA LEU A 35 -13.94 -6.77 -14.41
C LEU A 35 -12.58 -7.17 -14.97
N ASN A 36 -11.60 -7.43 -14.11
CA ASN A 36 -10.23 -7.83 -14.45
C ASN A 36 -9.69 -8.81 -13.39
N PRO A 37 -9.85 -10.12 -13.59
CA PRO A 37 -9.42 -11.13 -12.60
C PRO A 37 -7.91 -11.11 -12.31
N GLY A 38 -7.10 -10.61 -13.25
CA GLY A 38 -5.64 -10.54 -13.14
C GLY A 38 -5.11 -9.25 -12.54
N ILE A 39 -5.98 -8.31 -12.14
CA ILE A 39 -5.53 -7.03 -11.60
C ILE A 39 -4.84 -7.20 -10.24
N GLU A 40 -3.65 -6.63 -10.11
CA GLU A 40 -2.99 -6.52 -8.82
C GLU A 40 -3.62 -5.39 -8.01
N THR A 41 -3.81 -5.60 -6.71
CA THR A 41 -4.44 -4.63 -5.83
C THR A 41 -3.49 -4.24 -4.70
N VAL A 42 -3.36 -2.94 -4.49
CA VAL A 42 -2.58 -2.35 -3.40
C VAL A 42 -3.51 -1.48 -2.57
N VAL A 43 -3.55 -1.72 -1.27
CA VAL A 43 -4.48 -1.05 -0.37
C VAL A 43 -3.72 -0.41 0.78
N ARG A 44 -4.01 0.86 1.05
CA ARG A 44 -3.63 1.53 2.28
C ARG A 44 -4.75 1.39 3.30
N THR A 45 -4.40 1.07 4.53
CA THR A 45 -5.27 1.17 5.71
C THR A 45 -4.57 1.94 6.82
N HIS A 46 -5.35 2.45 7.76
CA HIS A 46 -4.89 3.11 8.98
C HIS A 46 -5.24 2.27 10.24
N ASN A 47 -5.75 1.05 10.07
CA ASN A 47 -6.19 0.20 11.17
C ASN A 47 -5.64 -1.23 11.02
N GLU A 48 -4.98 -1.74 12.07
CA GLU A 48 -4.46 -3.11 12.09
C GLU A 48 -5.53 -4.19 11.93
N ALA A 49 -6.70 -4.01 12.56
CA ALA A 49 -7.76 -5.01 12.50
C ALA A 49 -8.27 -5.17 11.07
N GLU A 50 -8.43 -4.04 10.37
CA GLU A 50 -8.78 -4.02 8.97
C GLU A 50 -7.67 -4.55 8.08
N ALA A 51 -6.41 -4.24 8.37
CA ALA A 51 -5.27 -4.78 7.64
C ALA A 51 -5.31 -6.31 7.62
N ARG A 52 -5.54 -6.92 8.79
CA ARG A 52 -5.67 -8.38 8.94
C ARG A 52 -6.86 -8.94 8.18
N LEU A 53 -8.01 -8.26 8.21
CA LEU A 53 -9.20 -8.67 7.47
C LEU A 53 -8.94 -8.66 5.95
N LEU A 54 -8.39 -7.57 5.42
CA LEU A 54 -8.08 -7.43 4.00
C LEU A 54 -7.02 -8.43 3.53
N ASP A 55 -6.03 -8.72 4.37
CA ASP A 55 -5.01 -9.73 4.09
C ASP A 55 -5.62 -11.14 4.04
N ASN A 56 -6.49 -11.49 5.01
CA ASN A 56 -7.21 -12.75 5.04
C ASN A 56 -8.15 -12.94 3.84
N GLU A 57 -8.80 -11.87 3.40
CA GLU A 57 -9.67 -11.86 2.22
C GLU A 57 -8.90 -11.84 0.89
N LYS A 58 -7.56 -11.82 0.94
CA LYS A 58 -6.68 -11.72 -0.25
C LYS A 58 -7.04 -10.50 -1.11
N ALA A 59 -7.38 -9.40 -0.43
CA ALA A 59 -7.77 -8.15 -1.08
C ALA A 59 -6.62 -7.49 -1.84
N GLY A 60 -5.38 -7.95 -1.65
CA GLY A 60 -4.18 -7.44 -2.32
C GLY A 60 -3.01 -7.31 -1.37
N LYS A 61 -2.01 -6.52 -1.76
CA LYS A 61 -0.96 -6.09 -0.84
C LYS A 61 -1.49 -4.96 0.04
N VAL A 62 -1.51 -5.18 1.35
CA VAL A 62 -1.99 -4.20 2.33
C VAL A 62 -0.83 -3.47 3.00
N PHE A 63 -0.96 -2.16 3.13
CA PHE A 63 -0.01 -1.27 3.78
C PHE A 63 -0.69 -0.53 4.93
N LEU A 64 -0.16 -0.69 6.15
CA LEU A 64 -0.58 0.10 7.29
C LEU A 64 0.19 1.42 7.31
N GLY A 65 -0.51 2.55 7.12
CA GLY A 65 0.13 3.84 6.91
C GLY A 65 1.10 4.26 8.01
N GLU A 66 0.78 3.98 9.27
CA GLU A 66 1.62 4.30 10.42
C GLU A 66 2.89 3.44 10.45
N HIS A 67 2.78 2.17 10.05
CA HIS A 67 3.93 1.28 9.99
C HIS A 67 4.89 1.70 8.88
N GLU A 68 4.37 2.02 7.70
CA GLU A 68 5.19 2.50 6.57
C GLU A 68 5.85 3.84 6.89
N LEU A 69 5.15 4.73 7.60
CA LEU A 69 5.73 5.98 8.08
C LEU A 69 6.86 5.72 9.08
N ALA A 70 6.63 4.87 10.08
CA ALA A 70 7.64 4.51 11.07
C ALA A 70 8.89 3.90 10.41
N GLN A 71 8.71 2.95 9.47
CA GLN A 71 9.81 2.36 8.72
C GLN A 71 10.60 3.40 7.92
N SER A 72 9.91 4.33 7.26
CA SER A 72 10.55 5.40 6.50
C SER A 72 11.38 6.32 7.40
N MET A 73 10.85 6.69 8.57
CA MET A 73 11.56 7.48 9.58
C MET A 73 12.78 6.72 10.12
N THR A 74 12.63 5.45 10.48
CA THR A 74 13.75 4.62 10.95
C THR A 74 14.85 4.51 9.90
N ARG A 75 14.49 4.26 8.64
CA ARG A 75 15.44 4.19 7.53
C ARG A 75 16.24 5.48 7.40
N HIS A 76 15.56 6.63 7.40
CA HIS A 76 16.20 7.94 7.31
C HIS A 76 17.20 8.18 8.46
N VAL A 77 16.83 7.82 9.69
CA VAL A 77 17.71 7.95 10.86
C VAL A 77 18.96 7.07 10.72
N LEU A 78 18.79 5.81 10.30
CA LEU A 78 19.91 4.87 10.13
C LEU A 78 20.86 5.32 9.02
N GLU A 79 20.33 5.77 7.88
CA GLU A 79 21.14 6.30 6.78
C GLU A 79 21.96 7.51 7.22
N ARG A 80 21.35 8.42 8.01
CA ARG A 80 22.07 9.60 8.51
C ARG A 80 23.13 9.24 9.53
N ALA A 81 22.84 8.33 10.46
CA ALA A 81 23.78 7.86 11.46
C ALA A 81 25.00 7.17 10.82
N ALA A 82 24.78 6.34 9.80
CA ALA A 82 25.84 5.69 9.03
C ALA A 82 26.71 6.70 8.25
N ALA A 83 26.10 7.73 7.65
CA ALA A 83 26.83 8.79 6.95
C ALA A 83 27.70 9.65 7.88
N THR A 84 27.28 9.84 9.13
CA THR A 84 28.08 10.54 10.16
C THR A 84 29.22 9.69 10.73
N ALA A 85 29.20 8.37 10.52
CA ALA A 85 30.24 7.45 10.97
C ALA A 85 31.42 7.32 9.98
N THR A 86 31.63 8.32 9.10
CA THR A 86 32.82 8.36 8.24
C THR A 86 34.06 8.52 9.14
N PRO A 87 35.01 7.57 9.14
CA PRO A 87 36.14 7.59 10.05
C PRO A 87 37.05 8.77 9.72
N ALA A 88 37.51 9.46 10.77
CA ALA A 88 38.53 10.50 10.68
C ALA A 88 39.72 9.96 9.88
N ALA A 89 39.97 10.58 8.72
CA ALA A 89 41.17 10.34 7.95
C ALA A 89 42.37 10.64 8.86
N THR A 90 43.08 9.58 9.22
CA THR A 90 44.41 9.67 9.83
C THR A 90 45.35 10.08 8.71
N HIS A 91 45.86 11.32 8.75
CA HIS A 91 47.18 11.71 8.23
C HIS A 91 47.57 13.08 8.77
#